data_AF-A0A9P0T237-F1
#
_entry.id   AF-A0A9P0T237-F1
#
_cell.length_a   1.000
_cell.length_b   1.000
_cell.length_c   1.000
_cell.angle_alpha   90.00
_cell.angle_beta   90.00
_cell.angle_gamma   90.00
#
_symmetry.space_group_name_H-M   'P 1'
#
loop_
_entity.id
_entity.type
_entity.pdbx_description
1 polymer ?
#
loop_
_entity_poly.entity_id
_entity_poly.type
_entity_poly.pdbx_seq_one_letter_code
_entity_poly.pdbx_strand_id
1 'polypeptide(L)'
;MASQILNRFKQFDAYAKTLEDFRVKTASGAFITILGGTVMILLIISELHTYMSPNISEELFVDTSRGHKIRINFDIIVPRISCNYLVLDAMDSSGEQHLQIDHNIFKRRLDLDGNPIEEAKKEEIMTSTAVPNNSSDIAQITCGSCYGAAFNDSQCCNTCEDVREAYKMRRWALPDLSTVEQCKNDESLEKVNLALKEGCQLFGNMDVNRVGGSFHIAPGKSFTINHIHVHDVQPFSSSVFNTTHIIRHLSFGSDIKNANTAPLDGVTGLAKEG
;
A
#
# COMPACT_ATOMS: atom_id res chain seq x y z
N MET A 1 -41.91 43.58 -1.54
CA MET A 1 -41.72 42.17 -1.94
C MET A 1 -42.51 41.17 -1.08
N ALA A 2 -42.46 41.25 0.27
CA ALA A 2 -43.21 40.33 1.14
C ALA A 2 -44.75 40.31 0.91
N SER A 3 -45.35 41.46 0.61
CA SER A 3 -46.80 41.56 0.35
C SER A 3 -47.25 40.85 -0.94
N GLN A 4 -46.41 40.83 -1.98
CA GLN A 4 -46.71 40.12 -3.23
C GLN A 4 -46.63 38.60 -3.06
N ILE A 5 -45.69 38.13 -2.23
CA ILE A 5 -45.52 36.71 -1.88
C ILE A 5 -46.72 36.23 -1.04
N LEU A 6 -47.14 36.99 -0.02
CA LEU A 6 -48.31 36.65 0.79
C LEU A 6 -49.61 36.53 -0.04
N ASN A 7 -49.78 37.41 -1.03
CA ASN A 7 -50.95 37.35 -1.92
C ASN A 7 -50.93 36.12 -2.84
N ARG A 8 -49.74 35.63 -3.23
CA ARG A 8 -49.59 34.36 -3.98
C ARG A 8 -49.89 33.15 -3.10
N PHE A 9 -49.48 33.16 -1.83
CA PHE A 9 -49.82 32.08 -0.89
C PHE A 9 -51.32 32.02 -0.57
N LYS A 10 -52.02 33.16 -0.55
CA LYS A 10 -53.49 33.17 -0.41
C LYS A 10 -54.24 32.46 -1.53
N GLN A 11 -53.62 32.29 -2.71
CA GLN A 11 -54.22 31.54 -3.83
C GLN A 11 -54.07 30.02 -3.67
N PHE A 12 -53.16 29.55 -2.82
CA PHE A 12 -52.98 28.12 -2.50
C PHE A 12 -53.90 27.62 -1.37
N ASP A 13 -54.69 28.51 -0.77
CA ASP A 13 -55.64 28.19 0.28
C ASP A 13 -56.95 27.70 -0.34
N ALA A 14 -57.11 26.37 -0.44
CA ALA A 14 -58.24 25.72 -1.12
C ALA A 14 -59.55 25.73 -0.30
N TYR A 15 -59.55 26.25 0.93
CA TYR A 15 -60.69 26.16 1.86
C TYR A 15 -61.46 27.48 1.97
N ALA A 16 -62.80 27.37 1.98
CA ALA A 16 -63.69 28.52 2.16
C ALA A 16 -63.54 29.13 3.56
N LYS A 17 -63.32 30.44 3.65
CA LYS A 17 -63.12 31.15 4.92
C LYS A 17 -64.46 31.51 5.56
N THR A 18 -64.56 31.29 6.86
CA THR A 18 -65.73 31.69 7.67
C THR A 18 -65.80 33.21 7.82
N LEU A 19 -67.01 33.76 7.92
CA LEU A 19 -67.25 35.20 8.19
C LEU A 19 -66.56 35.63 9.48
N GLU A 20 -66.02 36.85 9.53
CA GLU A 20 -65.18 37.33 10.65
C GLU A 20 -65.97 37.44 11.98
N ASP A 21 -67.29 37.61 11.91
CA ASP A 21 -68.18 37.75 13.09
C ASP A 21 -68.31 36.47 13.92
N PHE A 22 -67.97 35.31 13.35
CA PHE A 22 -67.96 34.02 14.06
C PHE A 22 -66.54 33.59 14.50
N ARG A 23 -65.53 34.45 14.34
CA ARG A 23 -64.12 34.11 14.57
C ARG A 23 -63.56 34.82 15.80
N VAL A 24 -63.55 34.11 16.92
CA VAL A 24 -62.89 34.58 18.15
C VAL A 24 -61.38 34.37 18.04
N LYS A 25 -60.59 35.44 18.00
CA LYS A 25 -59.12 35.39 17.95
C LYS A 25 -58.58 35.49 19.39
N THR A 26 -57.94 34.44 19.89
CA THR A 26 -57.29 34.44 21.21
C THR A 26 -55.77 34.43 21.07
N ALA A 27 -55.08 35.21 21.92
CA ALA A 27 -53.61 35.27 21.92
C ALA A 27 -52.97 33.92 22.32
N SER A 28 -53.61 33.19 23.24
CA SER A 28 -53.19 31.84 23.66
C SER A 28 -53.32 30.81 22.53
N GLY A 29 -54.38 30.89 21.72
CA GLY A 29 -54.55 30.03 20.55
C GLY A 29 -53.47 30.25 19.50
N ALA A 30 -53.08 31.51 19.25
CA ALA A 30 -51.99 31.83 18.33
C ALA A 30 -50.64 31.26 18.81
N PHE A 31 -50.34 31.36 20.11
CA PHE A 31 -49.13 30.80 20.69
C PHE A 31 -49.04 29.27 20.53
N ILE A 32 -50.14 28.55 20.81
CA ILE A 32 -50.20 27.09 20.68
C ILE A 32 -49.99 26.67 19.22
N THR A 33 -50.60 27.37 18.25
CA THR A 33 -50.42 27.06 16.82
C THR A 33 -48.98 27.26 16.36
N ILE A 34 -48.31 28.34 16.81
CA ILE A 34 -46.89 28.58 16.48
C ILE A 34 -46.02 27.47 17.08
N LEU A 35 -46.20 27.17 18.36
CA LEU A 35 -45.45 26.13 19.05
C LEU A 35 -45.63 24.75 18.38
N GLY A 36 -46.87 24.37 18.06
CA GLY A 36 -47.18 23.13 17.36
C GLY A 36 -46.57 23.07 15.95
N GLY A 37 -46.63 24.17 15.20
CA GLY A 37 -45.99 24.29 13.89
C GLY A 37 -44.47 24.15 13.97
N THR A 38 -43.83 24.76 14.97
CA THR A 38 -42.38 24.63 15.19
C THR A 38 -42.00 23.18 15.50
N VAL A 39 -42.74 22.50 16.39
CA VAL A 39 -42.49 21.09 16.71
C VAL A 39 -42.69 20.20 15.48
N MET A 40 -43.75 20.41 14.70
CA MET A 40 -43.97 19.66 13.45
C MET A 40 -42.82 19.85 12.47
N ILE A 41 -42.33 21.08 12.28
CA ILE A 41 -41.19 21.34 11.38
C ILE A 41 -39.92 20.64 11.86
N LEU A 42 -39.64 20.69 13.17
CA LEU A 42 -38.47 19.99 13.75
C LEU A 42 -38.55 18.48 13.54
N LEU A 43 -39.72 17.88 13.76
CA LEU A 43 -39.94 16.45 13.54
C LEU A 43 -39.79 16.09 12.04
N ILE A 44 -40.34 16.90 11.13
CA ILE A 44 -40.19 16.68 9.69
C ILE A 44 -38.72 16.72 9.27
N ILE A 45 -37.95 17.69 9.75
CA ILE A 45 -36.51 17.79 9.45
C ILE A 45 -35.75 16.57 10.01
N SER A 46 -36.07 16.17 11.24
CA SER A 46 -35.46 15.00 11.88
C SER A 46 -35.75 13.71 11.12
N GLU A 47 -37.01 13.44 10.79
CA GLU A 47 -37.41 12.25 10.03
C GLU A 47 -36.84 12.26 8.62
N LEU A 48 -36.80 13.43 7.97
CA LEU A 48 -36.19 13.56 6.65
C LEU A 48 -34.68 13.26 6.69
N HIS A 49 -33.99 13.72 7.73
CA HIS A 49 -32.58 13.42 7.93
C HIS A 49 -32.36 11.90 8.16
N THR A 50 -33.20 11.27 9.00
CA THR A 50 -33.17 9.82 9.23
C THR A 50 -33.47 9.04 7.95
N TYR A 51 -34.46 9.46 7.17
CA TYR A 51 -34.83 8.82 5.90
C TYR A 51 -33.74 8.94 4.83
N MET A 52 -33.02 10.07 4.79
CA MET A 52 -31.87 10.25 3.89
C MET A 52 -30.61 9.52 4.38
N SER A 53 -30.57 9.05 5.63
CA SER A 53 -29.43 8.33 6.18
C SER A 53 -29.52 6.84 5.80
N PRO A 54 -28.53 6.28 5.07
CA PRO A 54 -28.55 4.87 4.70
C PRO A 54 -28.31 3.97 5.92
N ASN A 55 -29.11 2.91 6.07
CA ASN A 55 -28.88 1.86 7.06
C ASN A 55 -27.96 0.76 6.51
N ILE A 56 -26.98 0.34 7.30
CA ILE A 56 -26.07 -0.76 6.97
C ILE A 56 -26.65 -2.04 7.58
N SER A 57 -26.97 -3.03 6.75
CA SER A 57 -27.38 -4.36 7.18
C SER A 57 -26.33 -5.37 6.78
N GLU A 58 -25.84 -6.14 7.75
CA GLU A 58 -24.88 -7.22 7.52
C GLU A 58 -25.63 -8.54 7.32
N GLU A 59 -25.47 -9.15 6.15
CA GLU A 59 -26.06 -10.44 5.82
C GLU A 59 -24.97 -11.42 5.38
N LEU A 60 -25.05 -12.66 5.86
CA LEU A 60 -24.14 -13.73 5.47
C LEU A 60 -24.67 -14.41 4.20
N PHE A 61 -23.96 -14.28 3.09
CA PHE A 61 -24.29 -14.97 1.84
C PHE A 61 -23.13 -15.86 1.38
N VAL A 62 -23.46 -16.93 0.65
CA VAL A 62 -22.46 -17.77 0.00
C VAL A 62 -21.96 -17.06 -1.24
N ASP A 63 -20.69 -16.71 -1.24
CA ASP A 63 -20.07 -16.09 -2.40
C ASP A 63 -19.90 -17.12 -3.53
N THR A 64 -20.64 -16.94 -4.61
CA THR A 64 -20.56 -17.77 -5.83
C THR A 64 -19.65 -17.16 -6.89
N SER A 65 -19.11 -15.97 -6.65
CA SER A 65 -18.24 -15.27 -7.59
C SER A 65 -16.86 -15.94 -7.63
N ARG A 66 -16.53 -16.61 -8.75
CA ARG A 66 -15.24 -17.26 -8.95
C ARG A 66 -14.33 -16.37 -9.80
N GLY A 67 -13.05 -16.27 -9.42
CA GLY A 67 -12.01 -15.62 -10.23
C GLY A 67 -11.93 -14.10 -10.12
N HIS A 68 -12.58 -13.48 -9.14
CA HIS A 68 -12.41 -12.05 -8.88
C HIS A 68 -11.10 -11.79 -8.16
N LYS A 69 -10.39 -10.74 -8.59
CA LYS A 69 -9.27 -10.17 -7.86
C LYS A 69 -9.79 -9.17 -6.83
N ILE A 70 -9.08 -9.06 -5.72
CA ILE A 70 -9.29 -8.02 -4.71
C ILE A 70 -8.09 -7.08 -4.71
N ARG A 71 -8.39 -5.79 -4.65
CA ARG A 71 -7.37 -4.75 -4.53
C ARG A 71 -6.96 -4.60 -3.08
N ILE A 72 -5.68 -4.63 -2.79
CA ILE A 72 -5.11 -4.30 -1.48
C ILE A 72 -4.50 -2.92 -1.61
N ASN A 73 -4.98 -1.96 -0.82
CA ASN A 73 -4.41 -0.62 -0.74
C ASN A 73 -3.57 -0.55 0.54
N PHE A 74 -2.36 -0.03 0.43
CA PHE A 74 -1.45 0.04 1.57
C PHE A 74 -0.59 1.31 1.54
N ASP A 75 -0.23 1.78 2.72
CA ASP A 75 0.80 2.79 3.00
C ASP A 75 1.50 2.37 4.29
N ILE A 76 2.71 1.84 4.16
CA ILE A 76 3.49 1.25 5.26
C ILE A 76 4.87 1.90 5.27
N ILE A 77 5.31 2.32 6.46
CA ILE A 77 6.63 2.91 6.68
C ILE A 77 7.50 1.94 7.48
N VAL A 78 8.71 1.69 6.98
CA VAL A 78 9.77 0.92 7.64
C VAL A 78 10.97 1.86 7.88
N PRO A 79 11.16 2.42 9.08
CA PRO A 79 12.13 3.52 9.30
C PRO A 79 13.61 3.13 9.24
N ARG A 80 13.94 1.83 9.35
CA ARG A 80 15.31 1.35 9.56
C ARG A 80 15.81 0.41 8.45
N ILE A 81 15.12 0.37 7.32
CA ILE A 81 15.50 -0.44 6.16
C ILE A 81 15.33 0.39 4.89
N SER A 82 16.37 0.47 4.06
CA SER A 82 16.34 1.21 2.78
C SER A 82 15.40 0.55 1.75
N CYS A 83 14.75 1.36 0.92
CA CYS A 83 13.84 0.87 -0.13
C CYS A 83 14.47 -0.08 -1.14
N ASN A 84 15.77 0.06 -1.43
CA ASN A 84 16.49 -0.80 -2.38
C ASN A 84 16.68 -2.22 -1.85
N TYR A 85 16.60 -2.40 -0.53
CA TYR A 85 16.82 -3.68 0.13
C TYR A 85 15.52 -4.32 0.62
N LEU A 86 14.39 -3.63 0.47
CA LEU A 86 13.09 -4.08 0.95
C LEU A 86 12.25 -4.57 -0.23
N VAL A 87 11.73 -5.79 -0.11
CA VAL A 87 10.93 -6.44 -1.16
C VAL A 87 9.53 -6.71 -0.64
N LEU A 88 8.53 -6.52 -1.52
CA LEU A 88 7.13 -6.87 -1.29
C LEU A 88 6.80 -8.07 -2.17
N ASP A 89 6.45 -9.19 -1.54
CA ASP A 89 6.00 -10.40 -2.23
C ASP A 89 4.55 -10.72 -1.83
N ALA A 90 3.74 -11.20 -2.76
CA ALA A 90 2.40 -11.73 -2.48
C ALA A 90 2.27 -13.16 -3.00
N MET A 91 1.74 -14.05 -2.17
CA MET A 91 1.55 -15.46 -2.47
C MET A 91 0.16 -15.92 -2.06
N ASP A 92 -0.53 -16.60 -2.97
CA ASP A 92 -1.82 -17.19 -2.72
C ASP A 92 -1.73 -18.66 -2.28
N SER A 93 -2.85 -19.25 -1.85
CA SER A 93 -2.92 -20.65 -1.42
C SER A 93 -2.58 -21.67 -2.53
N SER A 94 -2.64 -21.26 -3.80
CA SER A 94 -2.19 -22.08 -4.94
C SER A 94 -0.68 -22.02 -5.15
N GLY A 95 0.03 -21.15 -4.42
CA GLY A 95 1.45 -20.89 -4.58
C GLY A 95 1.79 -20.08 -5.83
N GLU A 96 0.80 -19.41 -6.44
CA GLU A 96 1.04 -18.45 -7.50
C GLU A 96 1.74 -17.22 -6.89
N GLN A 97 2.90 -16.88 -7.43
CA GLN A 97 3.62 -15.66 -7.07
C GLN A 97 3.28 -14.58 -8.09
N HIS A 98 2.71 -13.46 -7.62
CA HIS A 98 2.39 -12.33 -8.47
C HIS A 98 3.63 -11.45 -8.70
N LEU A 99 4.70 -12.02 -9.28
CA LEU A 99 5.94 -11.32 -9.62
C LEU A 99 5.82 -10.42 -10.86
N GLN A 100 4.68 -10.40 -11.56
CA GLN A 100 4.55 -9.82 -12.90
C GLN A 100 3.25 -9.04 -13.16
N ILE A 101 2.56 -8.54 -12.12
CA ILE A 101 1.29 -7.82 -12.32
C ILE A 101 1.54 -6.32 -12.20
N ASP A 102 0.90 -5.54 -13.10
CA ASP A 102 0.85 -4.07 -13.14
C ASP A 102 0.35 -3.49 -11.80
N HIS A 103 1.22 -3.47 -10.81
CA HIS A 103 0.95 -2.90 -9.52
C HIS A 103 1.41 -1.44 -9.51
N ASN A 104 0.59 -0.56 -8.95
CA ASN A 104 0.96 0.83 -8.74
C ASN A 104 1.59 0.95 -7.35
N ILE A 105 2.72 0.27 -7.17
CA ILE A 105 3.50 0.29 -5.94
C ILE A 105 4.60 1.33 -6.10
N PHE A 106 4.70 2.19 -5.12
CA PHE A 106 5.70 3.24 -5.06
C PHE A 106 6.54 3.04 -3.80
N LYS A 107 7.85 3.23 -3.96
CA LYS A 107 8.80 3.28 -2.85
C LYS A 107 9.36 4.70 -2.76
N ARG A 108 9.39 5.23 -1.54
CA ARG A 108 9.98 6.53 -1.23
C ARG A 108 11.02 6.36 -0.14
N ARG A 109 12.25 6.77 -0.43
CA ARG A 109 13.37 6.75 0.52
C ARG A 109 13.16 7.80 1.59
N LEU A 110 13.32 7.40 2.84
CA LEU A 110 13.21 8.25 4.01
C LEU A 110 14.55 8.34 4.72
N ASP A 111 14.79 9.46 5.38
CA ASP A 111 15.85 9.54 6.39
C ASP A 111 15.45 8.76 7.65
N LEU A 112 16.36 8.70 8.63
CA LEU A 112 16.10 8.03 9.91
C LEU A 112 15.10 8.77 10.80
N ASP A 113 14.83 10.04 10.49
CA ASP A 113 13.88 10.91 11.19
C ASP A 113 12.46 10.84 10.56
N GLY A 114 12.32 10.17 9.42
CA GLY A 114 11.07 9.96 8.69
C GLY A 114 10.78 10.97 7.57
N ASN A 115 11.71 11.86 7.22
CA ASN A 115 11.54 12.83 6.13
C ASN A 115 11.92 12.22 4.77
N PRO A 116 11.23 12.62 3.68
CA PRO A 116 11.52 12.10 2.35
C PRO A 116 12.82 12.69 1.79
N ILE A 117 13.74 11.81 1.39
CA ILE A 117 15.02 12.19 0.75
C ILE A 117 14.82 12.39 -0.77
N GLU A 118 13.93 11.58 -1.36
CA GLU A 118 13.73 11.50 -2.80
C GLU A 118 12.23 11.45 -3.14
N GLU A 119 11.87 11.83 -4.36
CA GLU A 119 10.52 11.62 -4.88
C GLU A 119 10.21 10.12 -5.00
N ALA A 120 8.92 9.79 -4.95
CA ALA A 120 8.49 8.39 -4.98
C ALA A 120 8.77 7.79 -6.37
N LYS A 121 9.53 6.70 -6.39
CA LYS A 121 9.78 5.92 -7.61
C LYS A 121 8.78 4.78 -7.68
N LYS A 122 8.24 4.53 -8.87
CA LYS A 122 7.46 3.32 -9.13
C LYS A 122 8.42 2.13 -9.06
N GLU A 123 8.00 1.06 -8.40
CA GLU A 123 8.78 -0.18 -8.42
C GLU A 123 8.78 -0.75 -9.85
N GLU A 124 9.89 -0.59 -10.56
CA GLU A 124 10.13 -1.31 -11.80
C GLU A 124 10.60 -2.71 -11.42
N ILE A 125 9.69 -3.68 -11.50
CA ILE A 125 10.05 -5.10 -11.38
C ILE A 125 11.11 -5.35 -12.45
N MET A 126 12.32 -5.71 -12.01
CA MET A 126 13.43 -6.05 -12.89
C MET A 126 12.99 -7.20 -13.80
N THR A 127 12.51 -6.88 -15.00
CA THR A 127 12.55 -7.80 -16.12
C THR A 127 14.02 -8.09 -16.33
N SER A 128 14.40 -9.32 -15.99
CA SER A 128 15.67 -9.96 -16.35
C SER A 128 16.28 -9.27 -17.55
N THR A 129 17.40 -8.60 -17.28
CA THR A 129 18.25 -7.85 -18.18
C THR A 129 18.05 -8.30 -19.62
N ALA A 130 17.48 -7.42 -20.45
CA ALA A 130 17.63 -7.56 -21.89
C ALA A 130 19.13 -7.68 -22.16
N VAL A 131 19.55 -8.85 -22.61
CA VAL A 131 20.91 -9.10 -23.11
C VAL A 131 21.18 -8.03 -24.15
N PRO A 132 22.14 -7.11 -23.95
CA PRO A 132 22.56 -6.24 -25.02
C PRO A 132 23.28 -7.13 -26.03
N ASN A 133 22.57 -7.54 -27.07
CA ASN A 133 23.21 -7.89 -28.33
C ASN A 133 23.88 -6.62 -28.82
N ASN A 134 25.20 -6.52 -28.71
CA ASN A 134 26.03 -6.12 -29.85
C ASN A 134 27.53 -6.24 -29.63
N SER A 135 28.15 -6.52 -30.76
CA SER A 135 29.55 -6.27 -31.15
C SER A 135 30.63 -6.99 -30.35
N SER A 136 31.08 -8.09 -30.95
CA SER A 136 32.44 -8.61 -30.86
C SER A 136 33.47 -7.53 -31.24
N ASP A 137 33.91 -6.76 -30.25
CA ASP A 137 35.19 -6.06 -30.33
C ASP A 137 36.20 -6.79 -29.45
N ILE A 138 37.28 -7.24 -30.09
CA ILE A 138 38.38 -7.99 -29.48
C ILE A 138 39.20 -7.01 -28.63
N ALA A 139 38.72 -6.71 -27.43
CA ALA A 139 39.55 -6.21 -26.34
C ALA A 139 40.23 -7.42 -25.69
N GLN A 140 41.53 -7.33 -25.39
CA GLN A 140 42.26 -8.40 -24.70
C GLN A 140 41.54 -8.77 -23.39
N ILE A 141 40.88 -9.93 -23.36
CA ILE A 141 40.14 -10.41 -22.19
C ILE A 141 41.18 -10.81 -21.14
N THR A 142 41.42 -9.91 -20.19
CA THR A 142 42.13 -10.24 -18.95
C THR A 142 41.14 -10.98 -18.06
N CYS A 143 41.43 -12.25 -17.78
CA CYS A 143 40.59 -13.09 -16.92
C CYS A 143 40.68 -12.61 -15.49
N GLY A 144 39.60 -12.02 -14.96
CA GLY A 144 39.52 -11.60 -13.57
C GLY A 144 39.45 -12.79 -12.62
N SER A 145 40.01 -12.64 -11.41
CA SER A 145 40.05 -13.71 -10.41
C SER A 145 38.70 -13.85 -9.69
N CYS A 146 38.23 -15.09 -9.50
CA CYS A 146 37.04 -15.39 -8.69
C CYS A 146 37.36 -15.56 -7.19
N TYR A 147 38.54 -15.11 -6.72
CA TYR A 147 38.99 -15.20 -5.32
C TYR A 147 38.80 -16.60 -4.69
N GLY A 148 39.14 -17.65 -5.44
CA GLY A 148 39.05 -19.06 -5.00
C GLY A 148 37.67 -19.71 -5.13
N ALA A 149 36.64 -18.98 -5.58
CA ALA A 149 35.29 -19.51 -5.75
C ALA A 149 35.01 -20.11 -7.14
N ALA A 150 35.96 -20.05 -8.08
CA ALA A 150 35.83 -20.63 -9.42
C ALA A 150 35.47 -22.13 -9.34
N PHE A 151 34.50 -22.58 -10.14
CA PHE A 151 34.09 -23.99 -10.21
C PHE A 151 35.11 -24.82 -11.01
N ASN A 152 35.63 -24.26 -12.10
CA ASN A 152 36.66 -24.82 -12.96
C ASN A 152 37.84 -23.86 -13.06
N ASP A 153 39.04 -24.37 -13.34
CA ASP A 153 40.25 -23.55 -13.56
C ASP A 153 40.13 -22.58 -14.75
N SER A 154 39.14 -22.79 -15.63
CA SER A 154 38.83 -21.93 -16.77
C SER A 154 37.72 -20.90 -16.52
N GLN A 155 37.13 -20.84 -15.32
CA GLN A 155 36.08 -19.86 -15.00
C GLN A 155 36.71 -18.52 -14.61
N CYS A 156 36.45 -17.49 -15.41
CA CYS A 156 36.86 -16.11 -15.16
C CYS A 156 35.71 -15.30 -14.55
N CYS A 157 36.02 -14.45 -13.57
CA CYS A 157 35.05 -13.52 -13.01
C CYS A 157 35.47 -12.09 -13.36
N ASN A 158 34.81 -11.52 -14.36
CA ASN A 158 35.17 -10.21 -14.89
C ASN A 158 34.25 -9.11 -14.33
N THR A 159 33.02 -9.45 -13.97
CA THR A 159 32.07 -8.53 -13.33
C THR A 159 31.90 -8.85 -11.84
N CYS A 160 31.38 -7.89 -11.06
CA CYS A 160 31.02 -8.14 -9.67
C CYS A 160 29.97 -9.25 -9.55
N GLU A 161 29.02 -9.30 -10.49
CA GLU A 161 27.97 -10.34 -10.50
C GLU A 161 28.57 -11.73 -10.74
N ASP A 162 29.57 -11.86 -11.62
CA ASP A 162 30.26 -13.14 -11.84
C ASP A 162 30.91 -13.67 -10.55
N VAL A 163 31.54 -12.76 -9.77
CA VAL A 163 32.12 -13.12 -8.46
C VAL A 163 31.02 -13.54 -7.48
N ARG A 164 29.90 -12.81 -7.45
CA ARG A 164 28.75 -13.13 -6.59
C ARG A 164 28.15 -14.49 -6.92
N GLU A 165 27.95 -14.78 -8.20
CA GLU A 165 27.43 -16.06 -8.66
C GLU A 165 28.38 -17.21 -8.32
N ALA A 166 29.70 -17.03 -8.49
CA ALA A 166 30.68 -18.04 -8.12
C ALA A 166 30.64 -18.38 -6.62
N TYR A 167 30.57 -17.37 -5.75
CA TYR A 167 30.43 -17.57 -4.30
C TYR A 167 29.09 -18.20 -3.92
N LYS A 168 28.00 -17.78 -4.57
CA LYS A 168 26.66 -18.34 -4.39
C LYS A 168 26.61 -19.83 -4.75
N MET A 169 27.23 -20.21 -5.88
CA MET A 169 27.33 -21.61 -6.32
C MET A 169 28.13 -22.46 -5.32
N ARG A 170 29.17 -21.89 -4.70
CA ARG A 170 29.94 -22.52 -3.62
C ARG A 170 29.25 -22.50 -2.26
N ARG A 171 28.14 -21.74 -2.11
CA ARG A 171 27.46 -21.45 -0.83
C ARG A 171 28.40 -20.83 0.21
N TRP A 172 29.33 -20.00 -0.24
CA TRP A 172 30.24 -19.27 0.63
C TRP A 172 29.68 -17.88 0.92
N ALA A 173 29.98 -17.37 2.11
CA ALA A 173 29.71 -15.97 2.43
C ALA A 173 30.62 -15.09 1.56
N LEU A 174 30.03 -14.05 0.95
CA LEU A 174 30.81 -13.08 0.19
C LEU A 174 31.81 -12.37 1.12
N PRO A 175 33.08 -12.22 0.70
CA PRO A 175 34.01 -11.37 1.41
C PRO A 175 33.54 -9.92 1.32
N ASP A 176 34.11 -9.06 2.16
CA ASP A 176 33.82 -7.63 2.11
C ASP A 176 34.01 -7.10 0.68
N LEU A 177 32.96 -6.54 0.09
CA LEU A 177 32.95 -6.11 -1.31
C LEU A 177 33.98 -5.02 -1.58
N SER A 178 34.47 -4.33 -0.55
CA SER A 178 35.57 -3.38 -0.66
C SER A 178 36.90 -4.03 -1.11
N THR A 179 37.08 -5.32 -0.80
CA THR A 179 38.29 -6.10 -1.12
C THR A 179 38.28 -6.66 -2.55
N VAL A 180 37.11 -6.73 -3.17
CA VAL A 180 36.90 -7.29 -4.52
C VAL A 180 37.01 -6.17 -5.55
N GLU A 181 38.03 -6.24 -6.40
CA GLU A 181 38.34 -5.19 -7.37
C GLU A 181 37.21 -4.98 -8.38
N GLN A 182 36.58 -6.07 -8.82
CA GLN A 182 35.45 -6.07 -9.75
C GLN A 182 34.19 -5.40 -9.18
N CYS A 183 34.11 -5.20 -7.85
CA CYS A 183 32.93 -4.62 -7.18
C CYS A 183 33.11 -3.15 -6.77
N LYS A 184 34.33 -2.59 -6.78
CA LYS A 184 34.60 -1.25 -6.22
C LYS A 184 33.79 -0.11 -6.84
N ASN A 185 33.44 -0.22 -8.12
CA ASN A 185 32.70 0.80 -8.86
C ASN A 185 31.22 0.43 -9.07
N ASP A 186 30.74 -0.62 -8.41
CA ASP A 186 29.36 -1.08 -8.57
C ASP A 186 28.43 -0.27 -7.66
N GLU A 187 27.37 0.31 -8.23
CA GLU A 187 26.28 0.98 -7.49
C GLU A 187 25.66 0.06 -6.43
N SER A 188 25.79 -1.26 -6.60
CA SER A 188 25.33 -2.25 -5.63
C SER A 188 25.97 -2.09 -4.24
N LEU A 189 27.21 -1.58 -4.17
CA LEU A 189 27.94 -1.35 -2.92
C LEU A 189 27.38 -0.16 -2.14
N GLU A 190 26.98 0.91 -2.83
CA GLU A 190 26.27 2.04 -2.21
C GLU A 190 24.91 1.60 -1.67
N LYS A 191 24.15 0.81 -2.44
CA LYS A 191 22.85 0.28 -2.02
C LYS A 191 22.96 -0.59 -0.76
N VAL A 192 24.02 -1.41 -0.66
CA VAL A 192 24.32 -2.21 0.54
C VAL A 192 24.70 -1.32 1.72
N ASN A 193 25.54 -0.30 1.52
CA ASN A 193 25.95 0.62 2.59
C ASN A 193 24.79 1.46 3.16
N LEU A 194 23.78 1.74 2.34
CA LEU A 194 22.59 2.48 2.73
C LEU A 194 21.51 1.60 3.38
N ALA A 195 21.62 0.27 3.29
CA ALA A 195 20.57 -0.67 3.70
C ALA A 195 20.04 -0.45 5.13
N LEU A 196 20.91 -0.06 6.08
CA LEU A 196 20.58 0.16 7.49
C LEU A 196 20.59 1.65 7.91
N LYS A 197 20.86 2.57 6.97
CA LYS A 197 21.03 4.01 7.25
C LYS A 197 19.86 4.86 6.78
N GLU A 198 18.84 4.23 6.19
CA GLU A 198 17.67 4.87 5.62
C GLU A 198 16.40 4.11 6.01
N GLY A 199 15.27 4.78 5.88
CA GLY A 199 13.95 4.17 5.92
C GLY A 199 13.31 4.08 4.55
N CYS A 200 12.18 3.39 4.49
CA CYS A 200 11.37 3.27 3.30
C CYS A 200 9.88 3.46 3.60
N GLN A 201 9.21 4.24 2.78
CA GLN A 201 7.75 4.24 2.69
C GLN A 201 7.34 3.45 1.44
N LEU A 202 6.54 2.40 1.63
CA LEU A 202 5.91 1.64 0.56
C LEU A 202 4.43 1.96 0.54
N PHE A 203 3.94 2.46 -0.58
CA PHE A 203 2.53 2.81 -0.70
C PHE A 203 2.02 2.55 -2.11
N GLY A 204 0.72 2.29 -2.22
CA GLY A 204 0.12 2.00 -3.50
C GLY A 204 -1.02 1.00 -3.43
N ASN A 205 -1.19 0.28 -4.52
CA ASN A 205 -2.14 -0.82 -4.60
C ASN A 205 -1.61 -2.02 -5.36
N MET A 206 -2.09 -3.19 -4.97
CA MET A 206 -1.85 -4.46 -5.65
C MET A 206 -3.15 -5.24 -5.81
N ASP A 207 -3.34 -5.88 -6.96
CA ASP A 207 -4.52 -6.70 -7.26
C ASP A 207 -4.15 -8.18 -7.13
N VAL A 208 -4.71 -8.86 -6.12
CA VAL A 208 -4.43 -10.28 -5.82
C VAL A 208 -5.67 -11.14 -6.01
N ASN A 209 -5.48 -12.44 -6.19
CA ASN A 209 -6.60 -13.39 -6.21
C ASN A 209 -7.38 -13.33 -4.87
N ARG A 210 -8.72 -13.29 -4.92
CA ARG A 210 -9.57 -13.27 -3.72
C ARG A 210 -9.69 -14.67 -3.11
N VAL A 211 -8.58 -15.18 -2.61
CA VAL A 211 -8.43 -16.48 -1.95
C VAL A 211 -7.59 -16.31 -0.68
N GLY A 212 -7.47 -17.37 0.12
CA GLY A 212 -6.53 -17.37 1.24
C GLY A 212 -5.10 -17.15 0.74
N GLY A 213 -4.36 -16.25 1.38
CA GLY A 213 -3.01 -15.89 0.96
C GLY A 213 -2.33 -14.97 1.96
N SER A 214 -1.09 -14.61 1.64
CA SER A 214 -0.24 -13.74 2.46
C SER A 214 0.62 -12.87 1.56
N PHE A 215 0.88 -11.64 1.99
CA PHE A 215 1.95 -10.83 1.43
C PHE A 215 2.98 -10.55 2.52
N HIS A 216 4.23 -10.42 2.11
CA HIS A 216 5.37 -10.23 2.99
C HIS A 216 6.15 -9.00 2.53
N ILE A 217 6.52 -8.16 3.49
CA ILE A 217 7.48 -7.07 3.29
C ILE A 217 8.73 -7.45 4.08
N ALA A 218 9.80 -7.80 3.37
CA ALA A 218 10.99 -8.37 4.00
C ALA A 218 12.28 -7.81 3.37
N PRO A 219 13.37 -7.71 4.17
CA PRO A 219 14.68 -7.35 3.65
C PRO A 219 15.26 -8.47 2.79
N GLY A 220 16.08 -8.10 1.81
CA GLY A 220 16.82 -9.03 0.96
C GLY A 220 16.09 -9.39 -0.34
N LYS A 221 16.85 -9.95 -1.29
CA LYS A 221 16.28 -10.41 -2.57
C LYS A 221 15.47 -11.69 -2.32
N SER A 222 14.21 -11.72 -2.74
CA SER A 222 13.40 -12.92 -2.67
C SER A 222 13.68 -13.87 -3.84
N PHE A 223 13.68 -15.17 -3.58
CA PHE A 223 13.81 -16.19 -4.61
C PHE A 223 13.11 -17.49 -4.17
N THR A 224 12.59 -18.22 -5.16
CA THR A 224 11.84 -19.45 -4.94
C THR A 224 12.61 -20.63 -5.48
N ILE A 225 12.99 -21.58 -4.62
CA ILE A 225 13.67 -22.82 -5.01
C ILE A 225 12.87 -23.98 -4.44
N ASN A 226 12.45 -24.92 -5.30
CA ASN A 226 11.73 -26.14 -4.90
C ASN A 226 10.48 -25.85 -4.02
N HIS A 227 9.67 -24.85 -4.39
CA HIS A 227 8.49 -24.40 -3.63
C HIS A 227 8.78 -23.80 -2.25
N ILE A 228 10.04 -23.49 -1.93
CA ILE A 228 10.42 -22.77 -0.70
C ILE A 228 10.76 -21.33 -1.10
N HIS A 229 10.05 -20.38 -0.48
CA HIS A 229 10.32 -18.94 -0.63
C HIS A 229 11.36 -18.51 0.41
N VAL A 230 12.47 -17.94 -0.04
CA VAL A 230 13.58 -17.53 0.82
C VAL A 230 14.06 -16.13 0.44
N HIS A 231 14.53 -15.39 1.44
CA HIS A 231 15.12 -14.07 1.28
C HIS A 231 16.64 -14.14 1.47
N ASP A 232 17.39 -13.68 0.47
CA ASP A 232 18.83 -13.51 0.55
C ASP A 232 19.15 -12.14 1.17
N VAL A 233 19.55 -12.17 2.44
CA VAL A 233 19.93 -10.98 3.21
C VAL A 233 21.44 -10.75 3.25
N GLN A 234 22.23 -11.47 2.45
CA GLN A 234 23.66 -11.24 2.39
C GLN A 234 23.98 -9.83 1.84
N PRO A 235 25.04 -9.17 2.36
CA PRO A 235 26.05 -9.68 3.30
C PRO A 235 25.67 -9.56 4.79
N PHE A 236 24.45 -9.13 5.10
CA PHE A 236 23.99 -8.94 6.48
C PHE A 236 23.44 -10.23 7.09
N SER A 237 23.34 -10.26 8.43
CA SER A 237 22.56 -11.28 9.13
C SER A 237 21.10 -10.83 9.22
N SER A 238 20.13 -11.76 9.22
CA SER A 238 18.72 -11.41 9.42
C SER A 238 18.51 -10.60 10.72
N SER A 239 19.24 -10.97 11.77
CA SER A 239 19.16 -10.36 13.11
C SER A 239 19.51 -8.87 13.18
N VAL A 240 20.19 -8.30 12.18
CA VAL A 240 20.54 -6.87 12.19
C VAL A 240 19.42 -5.98 11.65
N PHE A 241 18.42 -6.56 10.99
CA PHE A 241 17.33 -5.78 10.41
C PHE A 241 16.26 -5.48 11.44
N ASN A 242 15.99 -4.20 11.65
CA ASN A 242 14.87 -3.77 12.47
C ASN A 242 13.62 -3.61 11.59
N THR A 243 12.73 -4.58 11.65
CA THR A 243 11.46 -4.62 10.90
C THR A 243 10.32 -3.88 11.59
N THR A 244 10.64 -3.00 12.54
CA THR A 244 9.66 -2.08 13.14
C THR A 244 9.02 -1.26 12.04
N HIS A 245 7.69 -1.23 12.00
CA HIS A 245 6.95 -0.60 10.93
C HIS A 245 5.70 0.11 11.45
N ILE A 246 5.24 1.07 10.66
CA ILE A 246 4.04 1.85 10.92
C ILE A 246 3.09 1.63 9.76
N ILE A 247 1.91 1.09 10.05
CA ILE A 247 0.83 0.92 9.07
C ILE A 247 0.07 2.24 9.06
N ARG A 248 0.31 3.08 8.05
CA ARG A 248 -0.47 4.32 7.87
C ARG A 248 -1.82 4.03 7.28
N HIS A 249 -1.88 3.11 6.32
CA HIS A 249 -3.11 2.62 5.74
C HIS A 249 -2.99 1.16 5.33
N LEU A 250 -4.01 0.35 5.60
CA LEU A 250 -4.17 -0.98 5.02
C LEU A 250 -5.66 -1.34 4.86
N SER A 251 -6.10 -1.49 3.62
CA SER A 251 -7.49 -1.83 3.29
C SER A 251 -7.60 -2.81 2.14
N PHE A 252 -8.76 -3.49 2.07
CA PHE A 252 -9.08 -4.48 1.06
C PHE A 252 -10.34 -4.04 0.29
N GLY A 253 -10.21 -3.88 -1.02
CA GLY A 253 -11.27 -3.44 -1.91
C GLY A 253 -11.48 -1.92 -1.89
N SER A 254 -12.74 -1.52 -2.02
CA SER A 254 -13.18 -0.13 -1.98
C SER A 254 -13.52 0.30 -0.56
N ASP A 255 -13.23 1.56 -0.23
CA ASP A 255 -13.61 2.14 1.04
C ASP A 255 -15.13 2.31 1.18
N ILE A 256 -15.65 2.01 2.37
CA ILE A 256 -17.07 2.07 2.71
C ILE A 256 -17.24 3.15 3.77
N LYS A 257 -17.79 4.31 3.38
CA LYS A 257 -17.85 5.54 4.19
C LYS A 257 -18.37 5.39 5.63
N ASN A 258 -19.19 4.38 5.89
CA ASN A 258 -19.85 4.18 7.18
C ASN A 258 -19.38 2.90 7.92
N ALA A 259 -18.33 2.24 7.43
CA ALA A 259 -17.76 1.05 8.06
C ALA A 259 -16.25 1.23 8.25
N ASN A 260 -15.70 0.71 9.35
CA ASN A 260 -14.26 0.67 9.53
C ASN A 260 -13.66 -0.44 8.66
N THR A 261 -13.22 -0.09 7.45
CA THR A 261 -12.62 -1.02 6.48
C THR A 261 -11.12 -1.23 6.69
N ALA A 262 -10.50 -0.45 7.58
CA ALA A 262 -9.04 -0.38 7.75
C ALA A 262 -8.66 -0.40 9.26
N PRO A 263 -8.86 -1.53 9.96
CA PRO A 263 -8.65 -1.62 11.40
C PRO A 263 -7.19 -1.50 11.85
N LEU A 264 -6.24 -1.61 10.91
CA LEU A 264 -4.81 -1.55 11.17
C LEU A 264 -4.21 -0.15 10.94
N ASP A 265 -5.02 0.83 10.57
CA ASP A 265 -4.56 2.20 10.34
C ASP A 265 -4.03 2.83 11.64
N GLY A 266 -2.81 3.37 11.56
CA GLY A 266 -2.09 3.96 12.69
C GLY A 266 -1.40 2.95 13.60
N VAL A 267 -1.48 1.65 13.33
CA VAL A 267 -0.83 0.62 14.15
C VAL A 267 0.69 0.64 13.91
N THR A 268 1.45 0.59 15.01
CA THR A 268 2.91 0.44 14.97
C THR A 268 3.29 -0.95 15.45
N GLY A 269 3.90 -1.75 14.58
CA GLY A 269 4.48 -3.04 14.92
C GLY A 269 5.94 -2.87 15.35
N LEU A 270 6.24 -3.17 16.60
CA LEU A 270 7.61 -3.11 17.13
C LEU A 270 8.31 -4.46 16.94
N ALA A 271 9.44 -4.46 16.23
CA ALA A 271 10.31 -5.63 16.12
C ALA A 271 11.19 -5.72 17.37
N LYS A 272 11.03 -6.82 18.14
CA LYS A 272 11.87 -7.10 19.33
C LYS A 272 13.18 -7.80 18.96
N GLU A 273 13.16 -8.54 17.86
CA GLU A 273 14.27 -9.29 17.29
C GLU A 273 14.23 -9.11 15.76
N GLY A 274 15.38 -9.29 15.11
CA GLY A 274 15.52 -9.29 13.66
C GLY A 274 15.40 -10.68 13.04
#